data_AF-M6FMR2-F1
#
_entry.id   AF-M6FMR2-F1
#
_cell.length_a   1.000
_cell.length_b   1.000
_cell.length_c   1.000
_cell.angle_alpha   90.00
_cell.angle_beta   90.00
_cell.angle_gamma   90.00
#
_symmetry.space_group_name_H-M   'P 1'
#
loop_
_entity.id
_entity.type
_entity.pdbx_description
1 polymer ?
#
loop_
_entity_poly.entity_id
_entity_poly.type
_entity_poly.pdbx_seq_one_letter_code
_entity_poly.pdbx_strand_id
1 'polypeptide(L)'
;MQDLKRKNQKRLTTTTILKPGLSPKFFLNLLKEISPIVAIDDTQTILFANESFQKEFAGSSRSLIGKNLFRILNLNPVDHEEMKSNINLSKWGKIQNQEFRKQKIYYGYSVFRFGDHIGIILKNITENKRLERKIASLHTQLLQSQEEERIRLSGELHDGVGQTILAAKLNFQAYNRNPKVYGAQFDTGLLLIDKASQELRDIYTNLHPSTLREIGLEAAIRSLSSDLFPPMDVEADLDLNLKLNLEPMVANQVFRIVQEIFQNVIKHSQASKISLKVQVKGRQLFIDAKDNGIGFQERKVRARSSGFGLENIRRRVEDLNGKIKIDSSAGKGTKFIIRIPLEKNKNTYAKKT
;
A
#
# COMPACT_ATOMS: atom_id res chain seq x y z
N MET A 1 -26.47 57.79 -24.78
CA MET A 1 -26.21 56.77 -23.74
C MET A 1 -27.53 56.23 -23.17
N GLN A 2 -28.38 55.75 -24.07
CA GLN A 2 -29.48 54.84 -23.79
C GLN A 2 -28.89 53.45 -24.04
N ASP A 3 -28.65 52.63 -23.01
CA ASP A 3 -28.54 51.15 -23.13
C ASP A 3 -28.16 50.35 -21.87
N LEU A 4 -28.19 50.93 -20.66
CA LEU A 4 -27.94 50.15 -19.43
C LEU A 4 -29.10 50.10 -18.41
N LYS A 5 -30.34 50.39 -18.83
CA LYS A 5 -31.54 50.29 -17.96
C LYS A 5 -32.47 49.10 -18.24
N ARG A 6 -32.05 48.10 -19.01
CA ARG A 6 -32.85 46.87 -19.23
C ARG A 6 -31.96 45.65 -19.37
N LYS A 7 -31.70 44.94 -18.27
CA LYS A 7 -31.51 43.46 -18.22
C LYS A 7 -31.08 43.06 -16.82
N ASN A 8 -32.05 42.58 -16.03
CA ASN A 8 -31.97 41.38 -15.19
C ASN A 8 -33.09 41.34 -14.14
N GLN A 9 -34.33 41.53 -14.58
CA GLN A 9 -35.42 40.69 -14.05
C GLN A 9 -35.35 39.34 -14.79
N LYS A 10 -34.30 38.55 -14.53
CA LYS A 10 -34.37 37.13 -14.85
C LYS A 10 -35.25 36.51 -13.76
N ARG A 11 -36.54 36.35 -14.06
CA ARG A 11 -37.36 35.31 -13.42
C ARG A 11 -36.49 34.05 -13.41
N LEU A 12 -36.08 33.58 -12.23
CA LEU A 12 -35.57 32.23 -12.08
C LEU A 12 -36.73 31.31 -12.45
N THR A 13 -36.86 30.98 -13.72
CA THR A 13 -37.61 29.80 -14.15
C THR A 13 -36.78 28.62 -13.68
N THR A 14 -36.98 28.21 -12.43
CA THR A 14 -36.53 26.92 -11.93
C THR A 14 -37.16 25.90 -12.86
N THR A 15 -36.37 25.41 -13.82
CA THR A 15 -36.82 24.39 -14.76
C THR A 15 -36.79 23.10 -13.97
N THR A 16 -37.82 22.89 -13.16
CA THR A 16 -37.92 21.68 -12.38
C THR A 16 -38.17 20.55 -13.36
N ILE A 17 -37.18 19.67 -13.55
CA ILE A 17 -37.31 18.45 -14.34
C ILE A 17 -38.19 17.49 -13.53
N LEU A 18 -39.49 17.75 -13.53
CA LEU A 18 -40.49 16.91 -12.94
C LEU A 18 -41.39 16.40 -14.03
N LYS A 19 -41.68 15.10 -13.99
CA LYS A 19 -42.79 14.57 -14.76
C LYS A 19 -44.06 15.31 -14.29
N PRO A 20 -44.84 15.91 -15.22
CA PRO A 20 -46.12 16.53 -14.89
C PRO A 20 -47.00 15.54 -14.11
N GLY A 21 -47.64 16.01 -13.03
CA GLY A 21 -48.54 15.19 -12.19
C GLY A 21 -47.90 14.56 -10.93
N LEU A 22 -46.58 14.70 -10.71
CA LEU A 22 -45.97 14.30 -9.44
C LEU A 22 -46.35 15.29 -8.32
N SER A 23 -47.02 14.79 -7.28
CA SER A 23 -47.40 15.61 -6.14
C SER A 23 -46.17 16.05 -5.30
N PRO A 24 -46.22 17.18 -4.59
CA PRO A 24 -45.17 17.56 -3.63
C PRO A 24 -44.83 16.48 -2.59
N LYS A 25 -45.78 15.58 -2.26
CA LYS A 25 -45.54 14.44 -1.36
C LYS A 25 -44.46 13.48 -1.89
N PHE A 26 -44.28 13.39 -3.20
CA PHE A 26 -43.21 12.59 -3.80
C PHE A 26 -41.82 13.05 -3.34
N PHE A 27 -41.58 14.37 -3.35
CA PHE A 27 -40.32 14.95 -2.87
C PHE A 27 -40.13 14.79 -1.37
N LEU A 28 -41.20 14.97 -0.60
CA LEU A 28 -41.16 14.78 0.85
C LEU A 28 -40.77 13.35 1.22
N ASN A 29 -41.20 12.35 0.44
CA ASN A 29 -40.78 10.97 0.63
C ASN A 29 -39.31 10.75 0.29
N LEU A 30 -38.78 11.37 -0.78
CA LEU A 30 -37.35 11.29 -1.09
C LEU A 30 -36.49 11.89 0.03
N LEU A 31 -36.93 13.00 0.62
CA LEU A 31 -36.22 13.65 1.74
C LEU A 31 -36.13 12.78 3.00
N LYS A 32 -36.96 11.73 3.14
CA LYS A 32 -36.89 10.78 4.27
C LYS A 32 -35.65 9.88 4.21
N GLU A 33 -35.23 9.54 2.99
CA GLU A 33 -34.14 8.59 2.72
C GLU A 33 -32.77 9.28 2.61
N ILE A 34 -32.74 10.61 2.66
CA ILE A 34 -31.51 11.41 2.56
C ILE A 34 -30.96 11.68 3.96
N SER A 35 -29.68 12.06 4.01
CA SER A 35 -29.01 12.76 5.12
C SER A 35 -29.94 13.67 5.95
N PRO A 36 -29.66 13.87 7.26
CA PRO A 36 -30.40 14.83 8.08
C PRO A 36 -30.42 16.23 7.45
N ILE A 37 -31.61 16.80 7.31
CA ILE A 37 -31.86 18.13 6.77
C ILE A 37 -32.76 18.89 7.73
N VAL A 38 -32.40 20.13 8.03
CA VAL A 38 -33.19 21.05 8.85
C VAL A 38 -33.22 22.43 8.20
N ALA A 39 -34.37 23.09 8.25
CA ALA A 39 -34.50 24.49 7.91
C ALA A 39 -34.88 25.30 9.15
N ILE A 40 -34.27 26.48 9.28
CA ILE A 40 -34.45 27.40 10.39
C ILE A 40 -34.74 28.81 9.89
N ASP A 41 -35.33 29.63 10.76
CA ASP A 41 -35.37 31.09 10.59
C ASP A 41 -34.10 31.77 11.15
N ASP A 42 -34.04 33.09 11.04
CA ASP A 42 -32.94 33.90 11.56
C ASP A 42 -32.85 33.90 13.10
N THR A 43 -33.90 33.48 13.79
CA THR A 43 -33.90 33.26 15.26
C THR A 43 -33.43 31.86 15.64
N GLN A 44 -32.99 31.06 14.66
CA GLN A 44 -32.54 29.68 14.80
C GLN A 44 -33.65 28.72 15.23
N THR A 45 -34.90 29.09 14.96
CA THR A 45 -36.09 28.28 15.24
C THR A 45 -36.33 27.33 14.09
N ILE A 46 -36.55 26.04 14.39
CA ILE A 46 -36.78 24.99 13.40
C ILE A 46 -38.13 25.20 12.71
N LEU A 47 -38.09 25.42 11.40
CA LEU A 47 -39.25 25.52 10.52
C LEU A 47 -39.56 24.18 9.83
N PHE A 48 -38.53 23.38 9.57
CA PHE A 48 -38.65 22.07 8.95
C PHE A 48 -37.51 21.17 9.41
N ALA A 49 -37.80 19.89 9.61
CA ALA A 49 -36.80 18.85 9.80
C ALA A 49 -37.29 17.58 9.08
N ASN A 50 -36.42 16.94 8.30
CA ASN A 50 -36.76 15.67 7.68
C ASN A 50 -36.75 14.53 8.71
N GLU A 51 -37.29 13.38 8.32
CA GLU A 51 -37.40 12.21 9.18
C GLU A 51 -36.03 11.70 9.64
N SER A 52 -35.01 11.79 8.79
CA SER A 52 -33.62 11.45 9.15
C SER A 52 -33.10 12.33 10.28
N PHE A 53 -33.30 13.66 10.21
CA PHE A 53 -32.92 14.58 11.29
C PHE A 53 -33.67 14.27 12.58
N GLN A 54 -34.97 14.00 12.50
CA GLN A 54 -35.77 13.68 13.67
C GLN A 54 -35.29 12.40 14.36
N LYS A 55 -35.09 11.32 13.59
CA LYS A 55 -34.58 10.04 14.10
C LYS A 55 -33.22 10.21 14.78
N GLU A 56 -32.31 10.97 14.16
CA GLU A 56 -30.92 11.07 14.61
C GLU A 56 -30.72 12.05 15.78
N PHE A 57 -31.51 13.14 15.85
CA PHE A 57 -31.29 14.19 16.85
C PHE A 57 -32.38 14.31 17.92
N ALA A 58 -33.58 13.75 17.73
CA ALA A 58 -34.72 13.96 18.63
C ALA A 58 -35.56 12.73 18.99
N GLY A 59 -35.37 11.59 18.31
CA GLY A 59 -36.18 10.38 18.47
C GLY A 59 -37.60 10.50 17.91
N SER A 60 -38.39 9.42 17.98
CA SER A 60 -39.65 9.27 17.23
C SER A 60 -40.88 10.03 17.76
N SER A 61 -40.83 10.63 18.96
CA SER A 61 -42.04 11.15 19.63
C SER A 61 -42.00 12.63 20.05
N ARG A 62 -41.04 13.43 19.56
CA ARG A 62 -40.97 14.86 19.87
C ARG A 62 -41.20 15.71 18.63
N SER A 63 -42.18 16.62 18.69
CA SER A 63 -42.30 17.71 17.70
C SER A 63 -41.06 18.60 17.79
N LEU A 64 -40.44 18.87 16.64
CA LEU A 64 -39.25 19.69 16.48
C LEU A 64 -39.56 21.12 16.07
N ILE A 65 -40.70 21.34 15.42
CA ILE A 65 -41.08 22.63 14.85
C ILE A 65 -41.29 23.65 15.96
N GLY A 66 -40.78 24.87 15.76
CA GLY A 66 -40.85 25.95 16.75
C GLY A 66 -39.82 25.87 17.87
N LYS A 67 -38.97 24.84 17.91
CA LYS A 67 -37.87 24.73 18.88
C LYS A 67 -36.59 25.34 18.34
N ASN A 68 -35.75 25.85 19.23
CA ASN A 68 -34.42 26.32 18.87
C ASN A 68 -33.50 25.14 18.49
N LEU A 69 -32.79 25.26 17.35
CA LEU A 69 -31.92 24.23 16.80
C LEU A 69 -30.83 23.77 17.79
N PHE A 70 -30.15 24.70 18.46
CA PHE A 70 -29.02 24.38 19.31
C PHE A 70 -29.42 23.61 20.58
N ARG A 71 -30.67 23.78 21.05
CA ARG A 71 -31.23 22.93 22.12
C ARG A 71 -31.40 21.46 21.68
N ILE A 72 -31.63 21.22 20.39
CA ILE A 72 -31.81 19.86 19.84
C ILE A 72 -30.45 19.22 19.54
N LEU A 73 -29.53 19.98 18.94
CA LEU A 73 -28.20 19.48 18.62
C LEU A 73 -27.38 19.19 19.89
N ASN A 74 -27.53 20.03 20.93
CA ASN A 74 -26.80 19.95 22.20
C ASN A 74 -25.28 19.88 21.98
N LEU A 75 -24.76 20.89 21.27
CA LEU A 75 -23.35 21.00 20.92
C LEU A 75 -22.50 21.46 22.10
N ASN A 76 -21.20 21.20 22.04
CA ASN A 76 -20.26 21.83 22.95
C ASN A 76 -20.14 23.34 22.63
N PRO A 77 -19.63 24.18 23.55
CA PRO A 77 -19.59 25.63 23.36
C PRO A 77 -18.81 26.10 22.12
N VAL A 78 -17.74 25.38 21.75
CA VAL A 78 -16.91 25.72 20.57
C VAL A 78 -17.68 25.46 19.29
N ASP A 79 -18.19 24.24 19.13
CA ASP A 79 -18.99 23.84 17.96
C ASP A 79 -20.27 24.69 17.83
N HIS A 80 -20.85 25.13 18.95
CA HIS A 80 -22.02 26.00 18.97
C HIS A 80 -21.70 27.38 18.38
N GLU A 81 -20.66 28.05 18.88
CA GLU A 81 -20.29 29.38 18.39
C GLU A 81 -19.81 29.34 16.94
N GLU A 82 -19.08 28.28 16.55
CA GLU A 82 -18.65 28.08 15.17
C GLU A 82 -19.85 27.92 14.22
N MET A 83 -20.81 27.04 14.54
CA MET A 83 -21.99 26.85 13.71
C MET A 83 -22.85 28.11 13.65
N LYS A 84 -22.99 28.85 14.75
CA LYS A 84 -23.72 30.12 14.80
C LYS A 84 -23.05 31.19 13.92
N SER A 85 -21.73 31.26 13.94
CA SER A 85 -20.95 32.10 13.02
C SER A 85 -21.18 31.70 11.56
N ASN A 86 -21.12 30.40 11.26
CA ASN A 86 -21.35 29.87 9.91
C ASN A 86 -22.78 30.13 9.40
N ILE A 87 -23.79 30.10 10.27
CA ILE A 87 -25.16 30.50 9.94
C ILE A 87 -25.20 31.98 9.55
N ASN A 88 -24.55 32.87 10.31
CA ASN A 88 -24.49 34.29 9.97
C ASN A 88 -23.72 34.56 8.67
N LEU A 89 -22.61 33.86 8.45
CA LEU A 89 -21.84 33.96 7.21
C LEU A 89 -22.60 33.42 5.99
N SER A 90 -23.57 32.52 6.20
CA SER A 90 -24.38 31.98 5.10
C SER A 90 -25.21 33.03 4.35
N LYS A 91 -25.34 34.25 4.91
CA LYS A 91 -25.89 35.44 4.26
C LYS A 91 -25.14 35.82 2.98
N TRP A 92 -23.84 35.55 2.94
CA TRP A 92 -22.94 35.97 1.87
C TRP A 92 -22.55 34.83 0.93
N GLY A 93 -23.00 33.60 1.21
CA GLY A 93 -22.70 32.45 0.37
C GLY A 93 -22.97 31.13 1.08
N LYS A 94 -22.89 30.02 0.35
CA LYS A 94 -23.03 28.69 0.94
C LYS A 94 -21.75 28.31 1.69
N ILE A 95 -21.89 27.93 2.97
CA ILE A 95 -20.82 27.40 3.82
C ILE A 95 -20.84 25.87 3.74
N GLN A 96 -19.67 25.24 3.58
CA GLN A 96 -19.54 23.79 3.41
C GLN A 96 -18.29 23.26 4.15
N ASN A 97 -18.19 21.94 4.23
CA ASN A 97 -17.04 21.23 4.81
C ASN A 97 -16.73 21.62 6.25
N GLN A 98 -17.77 22.00 7.00
CA GLN A 98 -17.67 22.27 8.42
C GLN A 98 -17.98 21.00 9.19
N GLU A 99 -17.49 20.88 10.41
CA GLU A 99 -17.73 19.70 11.23
C GLU A 99 -18.04 20.05 12.68
N PHE A 100 -18.74 19.15 13.36
CA PHE A 100 -18.89 19.21 14.80
C PHE A 100 -18.91 17.78 15.36
N ARG A 101 -18.71 17.67 16.67
CA ARG A 101 -18.77 16.38 17.36
C ARG A 101 -19.91 16.36 18.37
N LYS A 102 -20.82 15.39 18.20
CA LYS A 102 -21.84 15.08 19.20
C LYS A 102 -21.56 13.70 19.79
N GLN A 103 -21.22 13.67 21.07
CA GLN A 103 -20.79 12.45 21.77
C GLN A 103 -19.63 11.75 21.03
N LYS A 104 -19.86 10.57 20.46
CA LYS A 104 -18.86 9.78 19.71
C LYS A 104 -19.00 9.90 18.18
N ILE A 105 -19.95 10.69 17.70
CA ILE A 105 -20.28 10.80 16.27
C ILE A 105 -19.77 12.14 15.75
N TYR A 106 -19.08 12.10 14.61
CA TYR A 106 -18.68 13.27 13.86
C TYR A 106 -19.71 13.57 12.76
N TYR A 107 -20.14 14.82 12.68
CA TYR A 107 -21.05 15.29 11.64
C TYR A 107 -20.35 16.35 10.80
N GLY A 108 -20.33 16.13 9.49
CA GLY A 108 -20.03 17.18 8.51
C GLY A 108 -21.33 17.92 8.17
N TYR A 109 -21.28 19.23 8.02
CA TYR A 109 -22.46 20.02 7.68
C TYR A 109 -22.19 21.09 6.61
N SER A 110 -23.27 21.51 5.97
CA SER A 110 -23.32 22.65 5.05
C SER A 110 -24.49 23.54 5.40
N VAL A 111 -24.29 24.85 5.32
CA VAL A 111 -25.29 25.87 5.61
C VAL A 111 -25.47 26.77 4.39
N PHE A 112 -26.71 27.03 4.00
CA PHE A 112 -27.03 27.92 2.89
C PHE A 112 -28.35 28.64 3.12
N ARG A 113 -28.50 29.83 2.53
CA ARG A 113 -29.79 30.51 2.47
C ARG A 113 -30.61 30.09 1.26
N PHE A 114 -31.92 30.01 1.45
CA PHE A 114 -32.91 29.80 0.40
C PHE A 114 -34.15 30.66 0.69
N GLY A 115 -34.40 31.68 -0.12
CA GLY A 115 -35.38 32.73 0.25
C GLY A 115 -35.00 33.40 1.58
N ASP A 116 -35.98 33.54 2.47
CA ASP A 116 -35.81 34.12 3.81
C ASP A 116 -35.46 33.08 4.89
N HIS A 117 -35.02 31.89 4.48
CA HIS A 117 -34.77 30.76 5.37
C HIS A 117 -33.34 30.24 5.22
N ILE A 118 -32.90 29.51 6.24
CA ILE A 118 -31.57 28.90 6.28
C ILE A 118 -31.74 27.39 6.27
N GLY A 119 -31.08 26.71 5.32
CA GLY A 119 -31.02 25.26 5.21
C GLY A 119 -29.69 24.73 5.73
N ILE A 120 -29.77 23.65 6.51
CA ILE A 120 -28.61 22.93 7.02
C ILE A 120 -28.75 21.46 6.62
N ILE A 121 -27.70 20.92 6.00
CA ILE A 121 -27.58 19.50 5.65
C ILE A 121 -26.46 18.93 6.50
N LEU A 122 -26.72 17.81 7.18
CA LEU A 122 -25.73 17.10 7.98
C LEU A 122 -25.44 15.72 7.40
N LYS A 123 -24.23 15.24 7.63
CA LYS A 123 -23.77 13.91 7.22
C LYS A 123 -22.94 13.31 8.34
N ASN A 124 -23.24 12.08 8.72
CA ASN A 124 -22.36 11.32 9.61
C ASN A 124 -21.05 11.01 8.87
N ILE A 125 -19.93 11.55 9.37
CA ILE A 125 -18.59 11.40 8.81
C ILE A 125 -17.66 10.63 9.75
N THR A 126 -18.24 9.89 10.71
CA THR A 126 -17.45 9.16 11.72
C THR A 126 -16.54 8.13 11.08
N GLU A 127 -17.05 7.37 10.12
CA GLU A 127 -16.24 6.37 9.42
C GLU A 127 -15.16 7.02 8.54
N ASN A 128 -15.49 8.14 7.87
CA ASN A 128 -14.50 8.93 7.14
C ASN A 128 -13.35 9.39 8.06
N LYS A 129 -13.66 9.94 9.24
CA LYS A 129 -12.65 10.35 10.23
C LYS A 129 -11.83 9.16 10.74
N ARG A 130 -12.44 8.00 10.94
CA ARG A 130 -11.74 6.77 11.34
C ARG A 130 -10.74 6.33 10.27
N LEU A 131 -11.16 6.35 9.00
CA LEU A 131 -10.31 6.00 7.87
C LEU A 131 -9.17 7.01 7.71
N GLU A 132 -9.44 8.32 7.79
CA GLU A 132 -8.42 9.38 7.75
C GLU A 132 -7.35 9.18 8.82
N ARG A 133 -7.75 8.92 10.07
CA ARG A 133 -6.81 8.62 11.16
C ARG A 133 -6.02 7.34 10.93
N LYS A 134 -6.66 6.31 10.37
CA LYS A 134 -5.97 5.05 10.06
C LYS A 134 -4.93 5.25 8.97
N ILE A 135 -5.25 6.02 7.93
CA ILE A 135 -4.32 6.38 6.86
C ILE A 135 -3.14 7.18 7.43
N ALA A 136 -3.41 8.21 8.24
CA ALA A 136 -2.36 9.01 8.87
C ALA A 136 -1.42 8.15 9.73
N SER A 137 -1.99 7.26 10.56
CA SER A 137 -1.21 6.33 11.39
C SER A 137 -0.34 5.37 10.56
N LEU A 138 -0.88 4.81 9.48
CA LEU A 138 -0.12 3.94 8.57
C LEU A 138 1.00 4.71 7.87
N HIS A 139 0.75 5.97 7.48
CA HIS A 139 1.76 6.82 6.88
C HIS A 139 2.91 7.12 7.85
N THR A 140 2.60 7.45 9.11
CA THR A 140 3.62 7.64 10.15
C THR A 140 4.43 6.35 10.39
N GLN A 141 3.77 5.19 10.49
CA GLN A 141 4.47 3.90 10.65
C GLN A 141 5.37 3.58 9.46
N LEU A 142 4.93 3.88 8.24
CA LEU A 142 5.73 3.69 7.04
C LEU A 142 6.98 4.59 7.06
N LEU A 143 6.83 5.87 7.37
CA LEU A 143 7.95 6.81 7.46
C LEU A 143 8.95 6.38 8.55
N GLN A 144 8.46 5.95 9.71
CA GLN A 144 9.31 5.45 10.78
C GLN A 144 10.08 4.20 10.33
N SER A 145 9.41 3.24 9.70
CA SER A 145 10.06 2.04 9.17
C SER A 145 11.10 2.37 8.11
N GLN A 146 10.85 3.36 7.23
CA GLN A 146 11.83 3.84 6.25
C GLN A 146 13.04 4.50 6.92
N GLU A 147 12.84 5.25 8.00
CA GLU A 147 13.92 5.87 8.76
C GLU A 147 14.78 4.83 9.48
N GLU A 148 14.15 3.87 10.17
CA GLU A 148 14.84 2.75 10.83
C GLU A 148 15.67 1.93 9.84
N GLU A 149 15.11 1.67 8.66
CA GLU A 149 15.81 1.03 7.54
C GLU A 149 17.03 1.84 7.12
N ARG A 150 16.89 3.16 6.93
CA ARG A 150 18.01 4.03 6.53
C ARG A 150 19.12 4.05 7.57
N ILE A 151 18.78 4.11 8.85
CA ILE A 151 19.75 4.07 9.96
C ILE A 151 20.47 2.73 9.97
N ARG A 152 19.74 1.61 9.84
CA ARG A 152 20.35 0.28 9.81
C ARG A 152 21.32 0.13 8.64
N LEU A 153 20.92 0.55 7.44
CA LEU A 153 21.77 0.48 6.25
C LEU A 153 23.01 1.35 6.36
N SER A 154 22.87 2.55 6.92
CA SER A 154 24.02 3.42 7.19
C SER A 154 25.01 2.74 8.15
N GLY A 155 24.50 2.03 9.17
CA GLY A 155 25.31 1.21 10.07
C GLY A 155 26.02 0.05 9.36
N GLU A 156 25.28 -0.77 8.60
CA GLU A 156 25.87 -1.90 7.85
C GLU A 156 26.94 -1.45 6.84
N LEU A 157 26.71 -0.32 6.15
CA LEU A 157 27.69 0.26 5.23
C LEU A 157 28.92 0.80 5.95
N HIS A 158 28.74 1.52 7.04
CA HIS A 158 29.86 2.10 7.80
C HIS A 158 30.71 1.02 8.47
N ASP A 159 30.07 0.07 9.16
CA ASP A 159 30.77 -0.91 9.99
C ASP A 159 31.31 -2.10 9.18
N GLY A 160 30.64 -2.50 8.09
CA GLY A 160 31.13 -3.56 7.19
C GLY A 160 32.07 -3.01 6.12
N VAL A 161 31.48 -2.33 5.14
CA VAL A 161 32.19 -1.87 3.93
C VAL A 161 33.24 -0.81 4.29
N GLY A 162 32.89 0.17 5.13
CA GLY A 162 33.77 1.25 5.53
C GLY A 162 35.04 0.78 6.24
N GLN A 163 34.89 -0.16 7.19
CA GLN A 163 36.05 -0.74 7.89
C GLN A 163 36.92 -1.59 6.95
N THR A 164 36.31 -2.37 6.07
CA THR A 164 37.03 -3.21 5.11
C THR A 164 37.86 -2.36 4.13
N ILE A 165 37.30 -1.26 3.63
CA ILE A 165 38.02 -0.31 2.76
C ILE A 165 39.16 0.37 3.53
N LEU A 166 38.95 0.76 4.79
CA LEU A 166 40.01 1.34 5.62
C LEU A 166 41.18 0.35 5.81
N ALA A 167 40.88 -0.92 6.09
CA ALA A 167 41.89 -1.96 6.21
C ALA A 167 42.67 -2.17 4.91
N ALA A 168 41.99 -2.15 3.75
CA ALA A 168 42.66 -2.23 2.44
C ALA A 168 43.62 -1.04 2.23
N LYS A 169 43.18 0.18 2.56
CA LYS A 169 44.01 1.39 2.46
C LYS A 169 45.28 1.29 3.32
N LEU A 170 45.18 0.78 4.54
CA LEU A 170 46.34 0.61 5.43
C LEU A 170 47.36 -0.39 4.86
N ASN A 171 46.89 -1.49 4.27
CA ASN A 171 47.73 -2.47 3.60
C ASN A 171 48.48 -1.87 2.40
N PHE A 172 47.79 -1.11 1.54
CA PHE A 172 48.44 -0.42 0.43
C PHE A 172 49.44 0.65 0.87
N GLN A 173 49.15 1.38 1.95
CA GLN A 173 50.09 2.37 2.50
C GLN A 173 51.37 1.73 3.02
N ALA A 174 51.26 0.58 3.68
CA ALA A 174 52.42 -0.12 4.21
C ALA A 174 53.23 -0.81 3.09
N TYR A 175 52.59 -1.32 2.03
CA TYR A 175 53.26 -1.69 0.77
C TYR A 175 54.06 -0.51 0.18
N ASN A 176 53.44 0.67 0.01
CA ASN A 176 54.12 1.84 -0.56
C ASN A 176 55.31 2.34 0.27
N ARG A 177 55.29 2.15 1.60
CA ARG A 177 56.41 2.54 2.46
C ARG A 177 57.66 1.71 2.21
N ASN A 178 57.51 0.39 2.00
CA ASN A 178 58.64 -0.48 1.70
C ASN A 178 58.18 -1.76 0.98
N PRO A 179 58.11 -1.74 -0.37
CA PRO A 179 57.63 -2.88 -1.15
C PRO A 179 58.44 -4.17 -0.96
N LYS A 180 59.73 -4.07 -0.64
CA LYS A 180 60.61 -5.23 -0.41
C LYS A 180 60.28 -5.98 0.88
N VAL A 181 59.78 -5.27 1.90
CA VAL A 181 59.43 -5.84 3.20
C VAL A 181 57.95 -6.21 3.27
N TYR A 182 57.10 -5.48 2.55
CA TYR A 182 55.65 -5.56 2.66
C TYR A 182 54.95 -6.01 1.36
N GLY A 183 55.63 -6.74 0.47
CA GLY A 183 55.07 -7.17 -0.82
C GLY A 183 53.70 -7.85 -0.72
N ALA A 184 53.51 -8.74 0.26
CA ALA A 184 52.25 -9.47 0.48
C ALA A 184 51.05 -8.59 0.89
N GLN A 185 51.30 -7.36 1.37
CA GLN A 185 50.22 -6.45 1.74
C GLN A 185 49.50 -5.88 0.52
N PHE A 186 50.12 -5.88 -0.67
CA PHE A 186 49.44 -5.50 -1.91
C PHE A 186 48.31 -6.48 -2.24
N ASP A 187 48.59 -7.78 -2.25
CA ASP A 187 47.60 -8.83 -2.53
C ASP A 187 46.52 -8.89 -1.43
N THR A 188 46.91 -8.69 -0.17
CA THR A 188 45.97 -8.60 0.96
C THR A 188 45.03 -7.39 0.81
N GLY A 189 45.55 -6.24 0.37
CA GLY A 189 44.75 -5.06 0.08
C GLY A 189 43.75 -5.29 -1.05
N LEU A 190 44.15 -5.96 -2.14
CA LEU A 190 43.26 -6.34 -3.24
C LEU A 190 42.13 -7.26 -2.78
N LEU A 191 42.45 -8.29 -1.99
CA LEU A 191 41.45 -9.22 -1.46
C LEU A 191 40.40 -8.53 -0.57
N LEU A 192 40.82 -7.52 0.20
CA LEU A 192 39.90 -6.70 1.00
C LEU A 192 39.02 -5.79 0.14
N ILE A 193 39.51 -5.27 -0.99
CA ILE A 193 38.70 -4.52 -1.96
C ILE A 193 37.66 -5.42 -2.63
N ASP A 194 38.03 -6.64 -3.00
CA ASP A 194 37.10 -7.62 -3.56
C ASP A 194 36.01 -7.99 -2.54
N LYS A 195 36.40 -8.20 -1.28
CA LYS A 195 35.46 -8.44 -0.18
C LYS A 195 34.48 -7.27 0.01
N ALA A 196 34.97 -6.03 0.05
CA ALA A 196 34.12 -4.84 0.17
C ALA A 196 33.17 -4.69 -1.03
N SER A 197 33.64 -5.03 -2.23
CA SER A 197 32.83 -5.01 -3.45
C SER A 197 31.72 -6.05 -3.42
N GLN A 198 32.00 -7.24 -2.88
CA GLN A 198 30.99 -8.28 -2.68
C GLN A 198 29.95 -7.89 -1.63
N GLU A 199 30.37 -7.34 -0.49
CA GLU A 199 29.46 -6.85 0.57
C GLU A 199 28.54 -5.72 0.05
N LEU A 200 29.08 -4.79 -0.74
CA LEU A 200 28.27 -3.76 -1.41
C LEU A 200 27.24 -4.36 -2.39
N ARG A 201 27.62 -5.40 -3.13
CA ARG A 201 26.74 -6.07 -4.09
C ARG A 201 25.61 -6.82 -3.37
N ASP A 202 25.90 -7.42 -2.23
CA ASP A 202 24.91 -8.09 -1.37
C ASP A 202 23.94 -7.07 -0.75
N ILE A 203 24.44 -5.93 -0.26
CA ILE A 203 23.61 -4.83 0.24
C ILE A 203 22.73 -4.25 -0.89
N TYR A 204 23.30 -4.01 -2.07
CA TYR A 204 22.58 -3.48 -3.23
C TYR A 204 21.48 -4.42 -3.74
N THR A 205 21.75 -5.72 -3.83
CA THR A 205 20.74 -6.72 -4.25
C THR A 205 19.63 -6.91 -3.22
N ASN A 206 19.90 -6.65 -1.94
CA ASN A 206 18.88 -6.61 -0.90
C ASN A 206 18.04 -5.32 -0.97
N LEU A 207 18.67 -4.18 -1.25
CA LEU A 207 18.03 -2.86 -1.29
C LEU A 207 17.24 -2.59 -2.56
N HIS A 208 17.72 -3.04 -3.71
CA HIS A 208 17.18 -2.65 -5.00
C HIS A 208 16.99 -3.87 -5.90
N PRO A 209 15.75 -4.40 -6.02
CA PRO A 209 15.40 -5.26 -7.14
C PRO A 209 15.16 -4.40 -8.42
N SER A 210 16.00 -3.39 -8.69
CA SER A 210 15.93 -2.48 -9.88
C SER A 210 16.17 -3.22 -11.17
N THR A 211 17.09 -4.19 -11.13
CA THR A 211 17.48 -5.00 -12.28
C THR A 211 16.23 -5.54 -12.98
N LEU A 212 15.21 -5.92 -12.21
CA LEU A 212 13.97 -6.42 -12.77
C LEU A 212 13.16 -5.39 -13.58
N ARG A 213 13.21 -4.11 -13.20
CA ARG A 213 12.49 -3.01 -13.87
C ARG A 213 13.22 -2.53 -15.13
N GLU A 214 14.53 -2.65 -15.19
CA GLU A 214 15.36 -2.14 -16.30
C GLU A 214 15.62 -3.20 -17.37
N ILE A 215 15.95 -4.43 -16.99
CA ILE A 215 16.28 -5.51 -17.94
C ILE A 215 15.21 -6.60 -18.02
N GLY A 216 14.19 -6.57 -17.16
CA GLY A 216 13.10 -7.55 -17.13
C GLY A 216 13.45 -8.84 -16.36
N LEU A 217 12.42 -9.59 -15.95
CA LEU A 217 12.55 -10.80 -15.13
C LEU A 217 13.41 -11.88 -15.80
N GLU A 218 13.26 -12.08 -17.10
CA GLU A 218 14.03 -13.11 -17.82
C GLU A 218 15.53 -12.80 -17.78
N ALA A 219 15.92 -11.58 -18.17
CA ALA A 219 17.32 -11.18 -18.17
C ALA A 219 17.92 -11.18 -16.76
N ALA A 220 17.13 -10.77 -15.76
CA ALA A 220 17.55 -10.82 -14.36
C ALA A 220 17.82 -12.25 -13.87
N ILE A 221 16.99 -13.23 -14.22
CA ILE A 221 17.22 -14.65 -13.88
C ILE A 221 18.47 -15.19 -14.59
N ARG A 222 18.67 -14.82 -15.86
CA ARG A 222 19.86 -15.24 -16.63
C ARG A 222 21.14 -14.66 -16.03
N SER A 223 21.14 -13.37 -15.69
CA SER A 223 22.27 -12.72 -15.00
C SER A 223 22.57 -13.43 -13.68
N LEU A 224 21.54 -13.64 -12.84
CA LEU A 224 21.69 -14.31 -11.57
C LEU A 224 22.31 -15.71 -11.70
N SER A 225 21.89 -16.48 -12.70
CA SER A 225 22.47 -17.79 -13.01
C SER A 225 23.93 -17.70 -13.44
N SER A 226 24.26 -16.70 -14.26
CA SER A 226 25.63 -16.47 -14.75
C SER A 226 26.59 -16.01 -13.65
N ASP A 227 26.07 -15.32 -12.63
CA ASP A 227 26.89 -14.83 -11.52
C ASP A 227 27.12 -15.93 -10.46
N LEU A 228 26.12 -16.78 -10.24
CA LEU A 228 26.10 -17.72 -9.11
C LEU A 228 26.68 -19.10 -9.39
N PHE A 229 26.48 -19.65 -10.60
CA PHE A 229 26.81 -21.06 -10.87
C PHE A 229 28.22 -21.33 -11.41
N PRO A 230 28.84 -20.46 -12.25
CA PRO A 230 30.19 -20.72 -12.75
C PRO A 230 31.27 -20.89 -11.67
N PRO A 231 31.28 -20.12 -10.56
CA PRO A 231 32.25 -20.35 -9.48
C PRO A 231 32.07 -21.69 -8.73
N MET A 232 30.96 -22.38 -8.95
CA MET A 232 30.55 -23.57 -8.18
C MET A 232 30.43 -24.84 -9.05
N ASP A 233 30.84 -24.79 -10.32
CA ASP A 233 30.75 -25.91 -11.29
C ASP A 233 29.34 -26.54 -11.42
N VAL A 234 28.29 -25.72 -11.34
CA VAL A 234 26.89 -26.17 -11.52
C VAL A 234 26.40 -25.82 -12.92
N GLU A 235 25.91 -26.81 -13.67
CA GLU A 235 25.27 -26.59 -14.97
C GLU A 235 23.83 -26.08 -14.79
N ALA A 236 23.49 -24.93 -15.36
CA ALA A 236 22.15 -24.36 -15.30
C ALA A 236 21.42 -24.41 -16.65
N ASP A 237 20.33 -25.17 -16.71
CA ASP A 237 19.43 -25.25 -17.87
C ASP A 237 18.21 -24.36 -17.64
N LEU A 238 18.08 -23.28 -18.43
CA LEU A 238 17.07 -22.24 -18.24
C LEU A 238 16.10 -22.16 -19.42
N ASP A 239 14.86 -22.61 -19.22
CA ASP A 239 13.72 -22.46 -20.15
C ASP A 239 12.78 -21.35 -19.65
N LEU A 240 13.04 -20.12 -20.10
CA LEU A 240 12.30 -18.92 -19.71
C LEU A 240 11.43 -18.47 -20.87
N ASN A 241 10.10 -18.55 -20.70
CA ASN A 241 9.11 -18.18 -21.71
C ASN A 241 8.08 -17.22 -21.10
N LEU A 242 8.53 -15.99 -20.91
CA LEU A 242 7.77 -14.89 -20.31
C LEU A 242 7.30 -13.92 -21.42
N LYS A 243 6.45 -14.38 -22.34
CA LYS A 243 5.92 -13.58 -23.46
C LYS A 243 4.99 -12.42 -23.05
N LEU A 244 4.74 -12.24 -21.75
CA LEU A 244 3.83 -11.24 -21.21
C LEU A 244 4.58 -10.39 -20.18
N ASN A 245 4.41 -9.07 -20.25
CA ASN A 245 4.88 -8.18 -19.18
C ASN A 245 4.10 -8.46 -17.90
N LEU A 246 4.77 -9.06 -16.93
CA LEU A 246 4.21 -9.29 -15.60
C LEU A 246 4.09 -7.96 -14.86
N GLU A 247 3.10 -7.87 -13.96
CA GLU A 247 3.02 -6.76 -13.02
C GLU A 247 4.32 -6.70 -12.19
N PRO A 248 4.91 -5.50 -11.95
CA PRO A 248 6.19 -5.37 -11.25
C PRO A 248 6.24 -6.09 -9.89
N MET A 249 5.13 -6.10 -9.14
CA MET A 249 5.04 -6.80 -7.87
C MET A 249 5.18 -8.33 -8.06
N VAL A 250 4.45 -8.91 -9.01
CA VAL A 250 4.52 -10.34 -9.33
C VAL A 250 5.91 -10.71 -9.82
N ALA A 251 6.48 -9.90 -10.71
CA ALA A 251 7.81 -10.12 -11.26
C ALA A 251 8.87 -10.12 -10.14
N ASN A 252 8.82 -9.16 -9.21
CA ASN A 252 9.73 -9.08 -8.07
C ASN A 252 9.64 -10.30 -7.15
N GLN A 253 8.42 -10.74 -6.84
CA GLN A 253 8.23 -11.91 -5.98
C GLN A 253 8.71 -13.20 -6.66
N VAL A 254 8.46 -13.35 -7.96
CA VAL A 254 8.98 -14.49 -8.75
C VAL A 254 10.51 -14.49 -8.77
N PHE A 255 11.14 -13.34 -8.96
CA PHE A 255 12.60 -13.23 -8.90
C PHE A 255 13.15 -13.64 -7.54
N ARG A 256 12.57 -13.15 -6.44
CA ARG A 256 12.99 -13.53 -5.08
C ARG A 256 12.80 -15.03 -4.81
N ILE A 257 11.75 -15.64 -5.34
CA ILE A 257 11.54 -17.10 -5.27
C ILE A 257 12.68 -17.83 -5.99
N VAL A 258 13.01 -17.44 -7.23
CA VAL A 258 14.09 -18.06 -8.01
C VAL A 258 15.45 -17.85 -7.32
N GLN A 259 15.69 -16.66 -6.78
CA GLN A 259 16.92 -16.35 -6.04
C GLN A 259 17.10 -17.27 -4.83
N GLU A 260 16.07 -17.46 -4.02
CA GLU A 260 16.12 -18.36 -2.87
C GLU A 260 16.32 -19.82 -3.30
N ILE A 261 15.70 -20.25 -4.41
CA ILE A 261 15.93 -21.60 -4.97
C ILE A 261 17.39 -21.77 -5.37
N PHE A 262 17.99 -20.81 -6.10
CA PHE A 262 19.38 -20.89 -6.53
C PHE A 262 20.35 -20.87 -5.33
N GLN A 263 20.07 -20.03 -4.32
CA GLN A 263 20.85 -20.01 -3.08
C GLN A 263 20.78 -21.34 -2.32
N ASN A 264 19.60 -21.99 -2.29
CA ASN A 264 19.46 -23.32 -1.70
C ASN A 264 20.29 -24.36 -2.46
N VAL A 265 20.37 -24.27 -3.78
CA VAL A 265 21.24 -25.16 -4.57
C VAL A 265 22.69 -24.98 -4.16
N ILE A 266 23.20 -23.75 -4.14
CA ILE A 266 24.60 -23.45 -3.83
C ILE A 266 24.96 -23.86 -2.40
N LYS A 267 24.10 -23.52 -1.42
CA LYS A 267 24.43 -23.70 0.01
C LYS A 267 24.20 -25.13 0.50
N HIS A 268 23.28 -25.88 -0.11
CA HIS A 268 22.74 -27.09 0.51
C HIS A 268 22.66 -28.32 -0.40
N SER A 269 22.67 -28.17 -1.74
CA SER A 269 22.33 -29.30 -2.61
C SER A 269 23.53 -30.18 -2.99
N GLN A 270 24.75 -29.64 -3.06
CA GLN A 270 25.89 -30.31 -3.74
C GLN A 270 25.52 -30.81 -5.16
N ALA A 271 24.56 -30.15 -5.81
CA ALA A 271 24.11 -30.49 -7.14
C ALA A 271 25.16 -30.11 -8.18
N SER A 272 25.29 -30.92 -9.23
CA SER A 272 26.05 -30.56 -10.43
C SER A 272 25.19 -29.96 -11.53
N LYS A 273 23.85 -30.05 -11.40
CA LYS A 273 22.91 -29.54 -12.39
C LYS A 273 21.62 -29.03 -11.76
N ILE A 274 21.13 -27.92 -12.30
CA ILE A 274 19.79 -27.38 -12.03
C ILE A 274 19.07 -27.09 -13.35
N SER A 275 17.79 -27.46 -13.43
CA SER A 275 16.89 -27.04 -14.50
C SER A 275 15.84 -26.11 -13.94
N LEU A 276 15.65 -24.94 -14.55
CA LEU A 276 14.60 -23.99 -14.22
C LEU A 276 13.75 -23.71 -15.46
N LYS A 277 12.45 -23.96 -15.34
CA LYS A 277 11.45 -23.59 -16.33
C LYS A 277 10.48 -22.57 -15.75
N VAL A 278 10.41 -21.39 -16.36
CA VAL A 278 9.45 -20.34 -16.02
C VAL A 278 8.63 -19.98 -17.25
N GLN A 279 7.32 -20.21 -17.19
CA GLN A 279 6.45 -19.97 -18.36
C GLN A 279 5.10 -19.43 -17.94
N VAL A 280 4.54 -18.56 -18.79
CA VAL A 280 3.16 -18.11 -18.68
C VAL A 280 2.29 -18.95 -19.62
N LYS A 281 1.23 -19.59 -19.09
CA LYS A 281 0.21 -20.28 -19.88
C LYS A 281 -1.17 -19.75 -19.49
N GLY A 282 -1.85 -19.10 -20.43
CA GLY A 282 -3.15 -18.47 -20.18
C GLY A 282 -3.05 -17.41 -19.08
N ARG A 283 -3.76 -17.62 -17.96
CA ARG A 283 -3.78 -16.72 -16.79
C ARG A 283 -2.95 -17.24 -15.61
N GLN A 284 -1.99 -18.13 -15.87
CA GLN A 284 -1.17 -18.73 -14.83
C GLN A 284 0.31 -18.66 -15.20
N LEU A 285 1.12 -18.32 -14.20
CA LEU A 285 2.57 -18.44 -14.24
C LEU A 285 2.98 -19.75 -13.58
N PHE A 286 3.84 -20.50 -14.25
CA PHE A 286 4.36 -21.78 -13.81
C PHE A 286 5.87 -21.67 -13.60
N ILE A 287 6.35 -22.12 -12.45
CA ILE A 287 7.77 -22.29 -12.15
C ILE A 287 7.98 -23.77 -11.82
N ASP A 288 8.84 -24.43 -12.58
CA ASP A 288 9.34 -25.79 -12.30
C ASP A 288 10.86 -25.70 -12.16
N ALA A 289 11.38 -25.91 -10.96
CA ALA A 289 12.80 -25.89 -10.68
C ALA A 289 13.23 -27.24 -10.10
N LYS A 290 14.29 -27.84 -10.63
CA LYS A 290 14.78 -29.15 -10.20
C LYS A 290 16.31 -29.17 -10.15
N ASP A 291 16.87 -29.57 -9.01
CA ASP A 291 18.28 -29.90 -8.88
C ASP A 291 18.51 -31.41 -8.80
N ASN A 292 19.74 -31.87 -9.07
CA ASN A 292 20.16 -33.26 -8.94
C ASN A 292 20.98 -33.54 -7.65
N GLY A 293 20.85 -32.69 -6.63
CA GLY A 293 21.66 -32.76 -5.43
C GLY A 293 21.25 -33.85 -4.44
N ILE A 294 21.76 -33.71 -3.21
CA ILE A 294 21.54 -34.67 -2.12
C ILE A 294 20.08 -34.73 -1.63
N GLY A 295 19.25 -33.73 -1.96
CA GLY A 295 17.88 -33.62 -1.50
C GLY A 295 17.75 -33.57 0.04
N PHE A 296 16.51 -33.52 0.55
CA PHE A 296 16.24 -33.49 1.97
C PHE A 296 14.89 -34.13 2.33
N GLN A 297 14.70 -34.42 3.61
CA GLN A 297 13.40 -34.84 4.15
C GLN A 297 12.69 -33.63 4.75
N GLU A 298 11.63 -33.14 4.10
CA GLU A 298 10.93 -31.91 4.50
C GLU A 298 10.46 -31.92 5.97
N ARG A 299 9.97 -33.07 6.45
CA ARG A 299 9.54 -33.23 7.86
C ARG A 299 10.67 -33.00 8.86
N LYS A 300 11.91 -33.38 8.53
CA LYS A 300 13.08 -33.19 9.39
C LYS A 300 13.61 -31.75 9.37
N VAL A 301 13.43 -31.04 8.25
CA VAL A 301 13.83 -29.63 8.12
C VAL A 301 12.87 -28.72 8.90
N ARG A 302 11.54 -28.98 8.86
CA ARG A 302 10.56 -28.23 9.66
C ARG A 302 10.79 -28.35 11.17
N ALA A 303 11.25 -29.51 11.65
CA ALA A 303 11.50 -29.76 13.08
C ALA A 303 12.77 -29.08 13.62
N ARG A 304 13.68 -28.60 12.76
CA ARG A 304 14.98 -28.02 13.17
C ARG A 304 14.99 -26.49 13.27
N SER A 305 13.86 -25.81 13.05
CA SER A 305 13.67 -24.35 13.22
C SER A 305 14.68 -23.43 12.51
N SER A 306 15.57 -23.95 11.66
CA SER A 306 16.70 -23.21 11.07
C SER A 306 16.53 -22.87 9.58
N GLY A 307 15.44 -23.32 8.95
CA GLY A 307 15.22 -23.17 7.51
C GLY A 307 14.25 -22.05 7.15
N PHE A 308 14.63 -20.79 7.33
CA PHE A 308 13.78 -19.65 6.94
C PHE A 308 13.54 -19.56 5.41
N GLY A 309 14.47 -20.08 4.60
CA GLY A 309 14.40 -20.00 3.13
C GLY A 309 13.17 -20.67 2.50
N LEU A 310 12.87 -21.92 2.89
CA LEU A 310 11.69 -22.64 2.37
C LEU A 310 10.37 -21.97 2.81
N GLU A 311 10.34 -21.41 4.02
CA GLU A 311 9.17 -20.71 4.53
C GLU A 311 8.95 -19.37 3.83
N ASN A 312 10.05 -18.66 3.52
CA ASN A 312 10.01 -17.46 2.69
C ASN A 312 9.47 -17.76 1.29
N ILE A 313 9.89 -18.86 0.65
CA ILE A 313 9.33 -19.27 -0.64
C ILE A 313 7.82 -19.52 -0.51
N ARG A 314 7.37 -20.27 0.51
CA ARG A 314 5.94 -20.54 0.71
C ARG A 314 5.13 -19.26 0.91
N ARG A 315 5.56 -18.39 1.82
CA ARG A 315 4.89 -17.10 2.08
C ARG A 315 4.78 -16.26 0.83
N ARG A 316 5.85 -16.13 0.04
CA ARG A 316 5.84 -15.37 -1.21
C ARG A 316 4.89 -15.96 -2.25
N VAL A 317 4.78 -17.29 -2.32
CA VAL A 317 3.80 -17.95 -3.18
C VAL A 317 2.37 -17.70 -2.69
N GLU A 318 2.13 -17.76 -1.37
CA GLU A 318 0.83 -17.47 -0.76
C GLU A 318 0.40 -16.01 -0.95
N ASP A 319 1.32 -15.05 -0.83
CA ASP A 319 1.08 -13.62 -1.08
C ASP A 319 0.62 -13.34 -2.51
N LEU A 320 0.99 -14.22 -3.45
CA LEU A 320 0.56 -14.17 -4.85
C LEU A 320 -0.67 -15.05 -5.14
N ASN A 321 -1.36 -15.53 -4.10
CA ASN A 321 -2.46 -16.50 -4.18
C ASN A 321 -2.09 -17.79 -4.96
N GLY A 322 -0.80 -18.13 -4.95
CA GLY A 322 -0.25 -19.27 -5.66
C GLY A 322 -0.32 -20.57 -4.85
N LYS A 323 0.09 -21.65 -5.50
CA LYS A 323 0.28 -22.97 -4.88
C LYS A 323 1.69 -23.47 -5.14
N ILE A 324 2.29 -24.05 -4.13
CA ILE A 324 3.62 -24.66 -4.19
C ILE A 324 3.56 -26.12 -3.76
N LYS A 325 4.27 -26.97 -4.49
CA LYS A 325 4.61 -28.34 -4.10
C LYS A 325 6.13 -28.48 -4.13
N ILE A 326 6.69 -29.05 -3.07
CA ILE A 326 8.12 -29.35 -2.97
C ILE A 326 8.25 -30.86 -2.85
N ASP A 327 8.89 -31.48 -3.83
CA ASP A 327 9.20 -32.90 -3.82
C ASP A 327 10.71 -33.04 -3.60
N SER A 328 11.12 -33.51 -2.43
CA SER A 328 12.54 -33.76 -2.10
C SER A 328 12.68 -35.07 -1.36
N SER A 329 13.75 -35.80 -1.67
CA SER A 329 14.13 -37.00 -0.93
C SER A 329 15.64 -37.21 -1.00
N ALA A 330 16.20 -37.84 0.04
CA ALA A 330 17.64 -38.07 0.12
C ALA A 330 18.16 -38.81 -1.12
N GLY A 331 19.19 -38.25 -1.76
CA GLY A 331 19.84 -38.74 -2.97
C GLY A 331 19.08 -38.53 -4.29
N LYS A 332 17.94 -37.82 -4.30
CA LYS A 332 17.13 -37.61 -5.52
C LYS A 332 16.95 -36.14 -5.92
N GLY A 333 17.73 -35.23 -5.31
CA GLY A 333 17.60 -33.79 -5.50
C GLY A 333 16.32 -33.21 -4.92
N THR A 334 16.06 -31.95 -5.26
CA THR A 334 14.81 -31.25 -4.90
C THR A 334 14.10 -30.76 -6.15
N LYS A 335 12.76 -30.84 -6.14
CA LYS A 335 11.89 -30.29 -7.16
C LYS A 335 10.87 -29.32 -6.56
N PHE A 336 10.81 -28.12 -7.08
CA PHE A 336 9.81 -27.09 -6.77
C PHE A 336 8.83 -26.97 -7.93
N ILE A 337 7.53 -27.06 -7.64
CA ILE A 337 6.44 -26.88 -8.60
C ILE A 337 5.54 -25.78 -8.07
N ILE A 338 5.57 -24.61 -8.70
CA ILE A 338 4.84 -23.42 -8.27
C ILE A 338 3.89 -22.98 -9.37
N ARG A 339 2.66 -22.60 -8.97
CA ARG A 339 1.62 -22.08 -9.85
C ARG A 339 1.06 -20.80 -9.27
N ILE A 340 1.14 -19.71 -10.02
CA ILE A 340 0.68 -18.37 -9.59
C ILE A 340 -0.42 -17.89 -10.54
N PRO A 341 -1.63 -17.55 -10.06
CA PRO A 341 -2.65 -16.90 -10.87
C PRO A 341 -2.25 -15.46 -11.23
N LEU A 342 -2.49 -15.04 -12.48
CA LEU A 342 -2.14 -13.71 -13.02
C LEU A 342 -3.37 -12.80 -13.20
N GLU A 343 -4.46 -13.02 -12.45
CA GLU A 343 -5.66 -12.18 -12.59
C GLU A 343 -5.42 -10.75 -12.09
N LYS A 344 -5.90 -9.75 -12.85
CA LYS A 344 -5.97 -8.36 -12.40
C LYS A 344 -6.96 -8.28 -11.23
N ASN A 345 -6.47 -8.27 -9.99
CA ASN A 345 -7.30 -7.95 -8.83
C ASN A 345 -7.71 -6.47 -8.88
N LYS A 346 -8.86 -6.21 -9.52
CA LYS A 346 -9.77 -5.18 -9.00
C LYS A 346 -10.47 -5.81 -7.80
N ASN A 347 -10.26 -5.24 -6.61
CA ASN A 347 -10.92 -5.55 -5.33
C ASN A 347 -10.56 -6.86 -4.63
N THR A 348 -9.61 -6.77 -3.69
CA THR A 348 -9.56 -7.67 -2.52
C THR A 348 -9.33 -6.90 -1.23
N TYR A 349 -10.15 -5.87 -1.02
CA TYR A 349 -10.55 -5.40 0.33
C TYR A 349 -12.07 -5.53 0.44
N ALA A 350 -12.57 -6.75 0.45
CA ALA A 350 -13.95 -7.02 0.81
C ALA A 350 -14.01 -8.31 1.63
N LYS A 351 -14.34 -8.12 2.92
CA LYS A 351 -14.94 -9.09 3.84
C LYS A 351 -14.10 -10.32 4.16
N LYS A 352 -13.40 -10.27 5.30
CA LYS A 352 -13.55 -11.35 6.28
C LYS A 352 -14.71 -10.96 7.19
N THR A 353 -15.72 -11.81 7.17
CA THR A 353 -16.93 -11.75 7.98
C THR A 353 -16.61 -12.06 9.43
#